data_AF-A0A6N7ZTH0-F1
#
_entry.id   AF-A0A6N7ZTH0-F1
#
_cell.length_a   1.000
_cell.length_b   1.000
_cell.length_c   1.000
_cell.angle_alpha   90.00
_cell.angle_beta   90.00
_cell.angle_gamma   90.00
#
_symmetry.space_group_name_H-M   'P 1'
#
loop_
_entity.id
_entity.type
_entity.pdbx_description
1 polymer ?
#
loop_
_entity_poly.entity_id
_entity_poly.type
_entity_poly.pdbx_seq_one_letter_code
_entity_poly.pdbx_strand_id
1 'polypeptide(L)'
;MGLQGKFAVLLNGPPRSGKDTASEALMDALGSDCDLLKFTRPVKDLTHARRGLDVLHDHFESLKDTPLDEFGGKTPREAYIETGARERAENGDDAVANMFVKSVVESKCAVILNDDVGGDMEAEAVANALGFDRVLVIRVHRKGCDFSNDCRDWVRSDRLCIHDVRNEEGRRREFQSEVAALVRAFLKKSAPELSAFGSLDPIRAA
;
A
#
# COMPACT_ATOMS: atom_id res chain seq x y z
N MET A 1 13.02 -0.14 -16.15
CA MET A 1 12.61 -1.55 -16.05
C MET A 1 11.10 -1.54 -16.30
N GLY A 2 10.59 -2.25 -17.31
CA GLY A 2 9.16 -2.22 -17.63
C GLY A 2 8.31 -2.92 -16.55
N LEU A 3 6.99 -2.99 -16.73
CA LEU A 3 6.06 -3.75 -15.86
C LEU A 3 6.40 -5.25 -15.75
N GLN A 4 7.23 -5.78 -16.67
CA GLN A 4 7.67 -7.16 -16.67
C GLN A 4 8.55 -7.46 -15.45
N GLY A 5 8.09 -8.40 -14.60
CA GLY A 5 8.83 -8.89 -13.44
C GLY A 5 8.54 -8.18 -12.12
N LYS A 6 7.53 -7.29 -12.08
CA LYS A 6 7.09 -6.64 -10.84
C LYS A 6 5.92 -7.37 -10.19
N PHE A 7 5.92 -7.42 -8.85
CA PHE A 7 4.87 -7.97 -8.01
C PHE A 7 4.35 -6.89 -7.07
N ALA A 8 3.05 -6.92 -6.77
CA ALA A 8 2.46 -6.04 -5.77
C ALA A 8 1.84 -6.84 -4.63
N VAL A 9 2.15 -6.41 -3.40
CA VAL A 9 1.50 -6.84 -2.17
C VAL A 9 0.72 -5.66 -1.63
N LEU A 10 -0.60 -5.78 -1.60
CA LEU A 10 -1.51 -4.71 -1.19
C LEU A 10 -2.15 -5.08 0.16
N LEU A 11 -1.91 -4.29 1.21
CA LEU A 11 -2.54 -4.48 2.51
C LEU A 11 -3.82 -3.65 2.57
N ASN A 12 -4.94 -4.33 2.77
CA ASN A 12 -6.25 -3.72 2.91
C ASN A 12 -6.81 -3.97 4.31
N GLY A 13 -7.42 -2.97 4.92
CA GLY A 13 -7.98 -3.10 6.26
C GLY A 13 -8.24 -1.76 6.93
N PRO A 14 -9.06 -1.73 7.98
CA PRO A 14 -9.48 -0.49 8.62
C PRO A 14 -8.37 0.17 9.45
N PRO A 15 -8.56 1.43 9.88
CA PRO A 15 -7.66 2.08 10.84
C PRO A 15 -7.41 1.19 12.08
N ARG A 16 -6.16 1.14 12.54
CA ARG A 16 -5.72 0.36 13.73
C ARG A 16 -5.85 -1.17 13.63
N SER A 17 -6.18 -1.72 12.45
CA SER A 17 -6.22 -3.17 12.25
C SER A 17 -4.85 -3.85 12.33
N GLY A 18 -3.76 -3.10 12.19
CA GLY A 18 -2.39 -3.61 12.21
C GLY A 18 -1.70 -3.65 10.85
N LYS A 19 -2.22 -2.94 9.84
CA LYS A 19 -1.57 -2.81 8.52
C LYS A 19 -0.14 -2.30 8.63
N ASP A 20 0.10 -1.25 9.42
CA ASP A 20 1.45 -0.68 9.59
C ASP A 20 2.40 -1.73 10.18
N THR A 21 1.93 -2.52 11.15
CA THR A 21 2.69 -3.64 11.74
C THR A 21 2.98 -4.76 10.74
N ALA A 22 2.05 -5.07 9.83
CA ALA A 22 2.27 -6.00 8.74
C ALA A 22 3.27 -5.44 7.71
N SER A 23 3.15 -4.14 7.40
CA SER A 23 4.05 -3.45 6.47
C SER A 23 5.49 -3.47 6.96
N GLU A 24 5.72 -3.11 8.23
CA GLU A 24 7.02 -3.22 8.91
C GLU A 24 7.60 -4.64 8.80
N ALA A 25 6.81 -5.66 9.15
CA ALA A 25 7.26 -7.05 9.11
C ALA A 25 7.61 -7.53 7.69
N LEU A 26 6.89 -7.04 6.68
CA LEU A 26 7.17 -7.36 5.28
C LEU A 26 8.41 -6.64 4.77
N MET A 27 8.60 -5.38 5.11
CA MET A 27 9.82 -4.63 4.79
C MET A 27 11.05 -5.31 5.40
N ASP A 28 10.96 -5.74 6.66
CA ASP A 28 12.03 -6.50 7.32
C ASP A 28 12.29 -7.85 6.64
N ALA A 29 11.23 -8.55 6.24
CA ALA A 29 11.32 -9.90 5.66
C ALA A 29 11.78 -9.94 4.20
N LEU A 30 11.55 -8.85 3.44
CA LEU A 30 11.87 -8.72 2.01
C LEU A 30 13.14 -7.88 1.78
N GLY A 31 13.52 -7.03 2.74
CA GLY A 31 14.74 -6.23 2.66
C GLY A 31 14.75 -5.25 1.48
N SER A 32 15.90 -5.11 0.84
CA SER A 32 16.15 -4.13 -0.24
C SER A 32 15.41 -4.40 -1.55
N ASP A 33 14.80 -5.57 -1.70
CA ASP A 33 14.06 -5.94 -2.93
C ASP A 33 12.60 -5.46 -2.91
N CYS A 34 12.19 -4.80 -1.83
CA CYS A 34 10.87 -4.26 -1.61
C CYS A 34 10.90 -2.73 -1.54
N ASP A 35 9.95 -2.09 -2.22
CA ASP A 35 9.68 -0.66 -2.10
C ASP A 35 8.29 -0.46 -1.47
N LEU A 36 8.19 0.45 -0.50
CA LEU A 36 6.90 0.81 0.10
C LEU A 36 6.33 2.03 -0.61
N LEU A 37 5.32 1.82 -1.43
CA LEU A 37 4.63 2.88 -2.16
C LEU A 37 3.20 3.03 -1.65
N LYS A 38 2.76 4.27 -1.44
CA LYS A 38 1.43 4.63 -0.95
C LYS A 38 0.59 5.26 -2.07
N PHE A 39 -0.69 4.94 -2.18
CA PHE A 39 -1.63 5.62 -3.10
C PHE A 39 -1.75 7.11 -2.78
N THR A 40 -1.62 7.44 -1.50
CA THR A 40 -1.67 8.83 -1.03
C THR A 40 -0.46 9.67 -1.45
N ARG A 41 0.70 9.06 -1.70
CA ARG A 41 1.94 9.78 -2.06
C ARG A 41 1.81 10.63 -3.32
N PRO A 42 1.43 10.12 -4.50
CA PRO A 42 1.34 10.93 -5.71
C PRO A 42 0.32 12.07 -5.57
N VAL A 43 -0.76 11.86 -4.80
CA VAL A 43 -1.75 12.91 -4.51
C VAL A 43 -1.15 14.01 -3.63
N LYS A 44 -0.37 13.63 -2.60
CA LYS A 44 0.35 14.58 -1.73
C LYS A 44 1.37 15.40 -2.52
N ASP A 45 2.22 14.73 -3.30
CA ASP A 45 3.23 15.37 -4.16
C ASP A 45 2.57 16.37 -5.13
N LEU A 46 1.46 15.98 -5.78
CA LEU A 46 0.70 16.87 -6.66
C LEU A 46 0.06 18.06 -5.91
N THR A 47 -0.46 17.81 -4.70
CA THR A 47 -1.06 18.86 -3.87
C THR A 47 -0.01 19.90 -3.50
N HIS A 48 1.17 19.47 -3.06
CA HIS A 48 2.29 20.36 -2.71
C HIS A 48 2.74 21.18 -3.91
N ALA A 49 2.93 20.53 -5.06
CA ALA A 49 3.29 21.22 -6.30
C ALA A 49 2.26 22.29 -6.72
N ARG A 50 0.96 21.98 -6.65
CA ARG A 50 -0.12 22.93 -6.95
C ARG A 50 -0.18 24.12 -5.99
N ARG A 51 0.31 23.95 -4.78
CA ARG A 51 0.40 25.00 -3.75
C ARG A 51 1.73 25.75 -3.78
N GLY A 52 2.64 25.40 -4.69
CA GLY A 52 3.97 26.00 -4.78
C GLY A 52 4.88 25.63 -3.60
N LEU A 53 4.63 24.49 -2.96
CA LEU A 53 5.41 24.00 -1.83
C LEU A 53 6.51 23.05 -2.34
N ASP A 54 7.76 23.33 -1.97
CA ASP A 54 8.93 22.48 -2.26
C ASP A 54 9.29 21.64 -1.02
N VAL A 55 8.43 20.67 -0.72
CA VAL A 55 8.57 19.77 0.44
C VAL A 55 8.22 18.33 0.04
N LEU A 56 8.66 17.36 0.84
CA LEU A 56 8.34 15.95 0.63
C LEU A 56 6.87 15.65 1.01
N HIS A 57 6.29 14.60 0.42
CA HIS A 57 4.91 14.16 0.68
C HIS A 57 4.56 13.92 2.17
N ASP A 58 5.54 13.57 3.00
CA ASP A 58 5.37 13.29 4.43
C ASP A 58 5.56 14.51 5.34
N HIS A 59 5.95 15.67 4.78
CA HIS A 59 6.27 16.89 5.53
C HIS A 59 5.16 17.30 6.51
N PHE A 60 3.90 17.15 6.12
CA PHE A 60 2.74 17.54 6.92
C PHE A 60 2.04 16.38 7.64
N GLU A 61 2.65 15.18 7.72
CA GLU A 61 1.97 14.01 8.28
C GLU A 61 1.60 14.19 9.77
N SER A 62 2.45 14.87 10.55
CA SER A 62 2.19 15.19 11.96
C SER A 62 1.14 16.29 12.16
N LEU A 63 0.88 17.10 11.13
CA LEU A 63 -0.06 18.22 11.11
C LEU A 63 -1.26 17.95 10.21
N LYS A 64 -1.48 16.70 9.79
CA LYS A 64 -2.46 16.36 8.74
C LYS A 64 -3.90 16.75 9.08
N ASP A 65 -4.19 16.91 10.37
CA ASP A 65 -5.50 17.27 10.92
C ASP A 65 -5.52 18.70 11.52
N THR A 66 -4.47 19.48 11.28
CA THR A 66 -4.35 20.88 11.74
C THR A 66 -4.58 21.82 10.56
N PRO A 67 -5.49 22.82 10.66
CA PRO A 67 -5.64 23.85 9.65
C PRO A 67 -4.36 24.66 9.46
N LEU A 68 -3.94 24.89 8.21
CA LEU A 68 -2.69 25.55 7.87
C LEU A 68 -2.90 26.61 6.78
N ASP A 69 -2.16 27.72 6.90
CA ASP A 69 -2.24 28.85 5.97
C ASP A 69 -1.76 28.47 4.56
N GLU A 70 -0.77 27.58 4.46
CA GLU A 70 -0.25 27.01 3.20
C GLU A 70 -1.34 26.29 2.39
N PHE A 71 -2.37 25.78 3.09
CA PHE A 71 -3.52 25.11 2.49
C PHE A 71 -4.76 26.02 2.41
N GLY A 72 -4.61 27.31 2.72
CA GLY A 72 -5.69 28.31 2.70
C GLY A 72 -6.67 28.14 3.85
N GLY A 73 -6.17 27.78 5.04
CA GLY A 73 -6.97 27.54 6.24
C GLY A 73 -7.63 26.16 6.28
N LYS A 74 -7.32 25.26 5.34
CA LYS A 74 -7.74 23.85 5.35
C LYS A 74 -6.70 22.98 6.05
N THR A 75 -7.10 21.80 6.50
CA THR A 75 -6.14 20.77 6.91
C THR A 75 -5.44 20.16 5.69
N PRO A 76 -4.19 19.66 5.83
CA PRO A 76 -3.54 18.92 4.75
C PRO A 76 -4.37 17.74 4.26
N ARG A 77 -5.04 17.01 5.16
CA ARG A 77 -5.91 15.88 4.81
C ARG A 77 -7.03 16.31 3.86
N GLU A 78 -7.74 17.39 4.18
CA GLU A 78 -8.80 17.92 3.31
C GLU A 78 -8.24 18.32 1.94
N ALA A 79 -7.10 18.99 1.90
CA ALA A 79 -6.48 19.40 0.64
C ALA A 79 -6.05 18.21 -0.25
N TYR A 80 -5.56 17.12 0.37
CA TYR A 80 -5.23 15.90 -0.36
C TYR A 80 -6.48 15.21 -0.91
N ILE A 81 -7.56 15.13 -0.11
CA ILE A 81 -8.85 14.58 -0.54
C ILE A 81 -9.41 15.37 -1.71
N GLU A 82 -9.40 16.71 -1.62
CA GLU A 82 -9.85 17.59 -2.70
C GLU A 82 -9.03 17.43 -3.97
N THR A 83 -7.71 17.32 -3.85
CA THR A 83 -6.82 17.08 -5.00
C THR A 83 -7.15 15.76 -5.67
N GLY A 84 -7.30 14.67 -4.91
CA GLY A 84 -7.68 13.37 -5.47
C GLY A 84 -9.09 13.35 -6.09
N ALA A 85 -10.06 14.03 -5.48
CA ALA A 85 -11.40 14.18 -6.04
C ALA A 85 -11.39 14.96 -7.36
N ARG A 86 -10.59 16.03 -7.42
CA ARG A 86 -10.40 16.83 -8.63
C ARG A 86 -9.73 16.02 -9.75
N GLU A 87 -8.68 15.25 -9.44
CA GLU A 87 -8.05 14.37 -10.42
C GLU A 87 -9.04 13.38 -11.02
N ARG A 88 -9.91 12.78 -10.19
CA ARG A 88 -10.94 11.87 -10.68
C ARG A 88 -11.95 12.56 -11.60
N ALA A 89 -12.39 13.77 -11.22
CA ALA A 89 -13.33 14.54 -12.02
C ALA A 89 -12.75 15.00 -13.37
N GLU A 90 -11.45 15.34 -13.42
CA GLU A 90 -10.80 15.86 -14.63
C GLU A 90 -10.27 14.75 -15.55
N ASN A 91 -9.75 13.65 -14.97
CA ASN A 91 -8.99 12.64 -15.69
C ASN A 91 -9.61 11.23 -15.66
N GLY A 92 -10.77 11.07 -15.02
CA GLY A 92 -11.47 9.79 -14.87
C GLY A 92 -11.28 9.14 -13.51
N ASP A 93 -12.21 8.27 -13.12
CA ASP A 93 -12.26 7.68 -11.76
C ASP A 93 -11.00 6.90 -11.36
N ASP A 94 -10.24 6.41 -12.34
CA ASP A 94 -8.99 5.67 -12.18
C ASP A 94 -7.73 6.56 -12.12
N ALA A 95 -7.85 7.88 -12.25
CA ALA A 95 -6.72 8.80 -12.34
C ALA A 95 -5.70 8.65 -11.20
N VAL A 96 -6.17 8.60 -9.95
CA VAL A 96 -5.30 8.42 -8.77
C VAL A 96 -4.60 7.07 -8.81
N ALA A 97 -5.30 6.03 -9.24
CA ALA A 97 -4.71 4.70 -9.34
C ALA A 97 -3.65 4.64 -10.46
N ASN A 98 -3.90 5.32 -11.58
CA ASN A 98 -2.93 5.44 -12.68
C ASN A 98 -1.66 6.20 -12.25
N MET A 99 -1.78 7.23 -11.41
CA MET A 99 -0.61 7.91 -10.82
C MET A 99 0.21 6.93 -9.96
N PHE A 100 -0.44 6.11 -9.13
CA PHE A 100 0.23 5.09 -8.33
C PHE A 100 0.92 4.02 -9.20
N VAL A 101 0.22 3.52 -10.23
CA VAL A 101 0.78 2.55 -11.19
C VAL A 101 2.02 3.12 -11.87
N LYS A 102 2.04 4.41 -12.21
CA LYS A 102 3.25 5.05 -12.72
C LYS A 102 4.42 4.97 -11.72
N SER A 103 4.18 5.24 -10.44
CA SER A 103 5.21 5.07 -9.40
C SER A 103 5.70 3.62 -9.26
N VAL A 104 4.81 2.63 -9.40
CA VAL A 104 5.16 1.20 -9.43
C VAL A 104 6.14 0.89 -10.56
N VAL A 105 5.88 1.44 -11.76
CA VAL A 105 6.74 1.26 -12.95
C VAL A 105 8.10 1.92 -12.76
N GLU A 106 8.13 3.11 -12.15
CA GLU A 106 9.35 3.89 -11.94
C GLU A 106 10.24 3.32 -10.82
N SER A 107 9.65 2.59 -9.87
CA SER A 107 10.42 1.94 -8.80
C SER A 107 11.46 0.97 -9.37
N LYS A 108 12.61 0.87 -8.70
CA LYS A 108 13.68 -0.07 -9.08
C LYS A 108 13.50 -1.45 -8.46
N CYS A 109 12.59 -1.59 -7.50
CA CYS A 109 12.34 -2.85 -6.80
C CYS A 109 11.43 -3.77 -7.61
N ALA A 110 11.62 -5.07 -7.42
CA ALA A 110 10.79 -6.11 -8.03
C ALA A 110 9.48 -6.29 -7.25
N VAL A 111 9.51 -6.10 -5.93
CA VAL A 111 8.32 -6.18 -5.08
C VAL A 111 7.92 -4.79 -4.65
N ILE A 112 6.65 -4.46 -4.86
CA ILE A 112 6.03 -3.26 -4.33
C ILE A 112 5.10 -3.67 -3.19
N LEU A 113 5.30 -3.06 -2.04
CA LEU A 113 4.37 -3.12 -0.92
C LEU A 113 3.53 -1.84 -0.91
N ASN A 114 2.24 -1.99 -0.67
CA ASN A 114 1.31 -0.89 -0.44
C ASN A 114 0.50 -1.18 0.81
N ASP A 115 0.38 -0.21 1.71
CA ASP A 115 -0.31 -0.37 3.00
C ASP A 115 -1.63 0.44 3.12
N ASP A 116 -2.03 1.11 2.04
CA ASP A 116 -3.15 2.05 2.04
C ASP A 116 -4.18 1.84 0.92
N VAL A 117 -4.20 0.69 0.24
CA VAL A 117 -5.22 0.37 -0.79
C VAL A 117 -6.63 0.47 -0.20
N GLY A 118 -7.47 1.25 -0.88
CA GLY A 118 -8.77 1.71 -0.42
C GLY A 118 -9.96 0.89 -0.90
N GLY A 119 -9.81 0.04 -1.91
CA GLY A 119 -10.90 -0.81 -2.40
C GLY A 119 -10.61 -1.46 -3.75
N ASP A 120 -11.64 -2.08 -4.33
CA ASP A 120 -11.51 -2.88 -5.56
C ASP A 120 -10.97 -2.08 -6.74
N MET A 121 -11.44 -0.85 -6.95
CA MET A 121 -10.99 -0.02 -8.07
C MET A 121 -9.47 0.21 -8.07
N GLU A 122 -8.91 0.53 -6.90
CA GLU A 122 -7.47 0.76 -6.76
C GLU A 122 -6.67 -0.55 -6.90
N ALA A 123 -7.16 -1.64 -6.29
CA ALA A 123 -6.49 -2.94 -6.36
C ALA A 123 -6.51 -3.52 -7.79
N GLU A 124 -7.66 -3.41 -8.49
CA GLU A 124 -7.80 -3.87 -9.87
C GLU A 124 -7.01 -3.01 -10.85
N ALA A 125 -6.86 -1.71 -10.62
CA ALA A 125 -6.00 -0.87 -11.46
C ALA A 125 -4.54 -1.35 -11.43
N VAL A 126 -4.02 -1.71 -10.26
CA VAL A 126 -2.68 -2.30 -10.13
C VAL A 126 -2.60 -3.65 -10.82
N ALA A 127 -3.61 -4.50 -10.67
CA ALA A 127 -3.66 -5.81 -11.31
C ALA A 127 -3.80 -5.74 -12.84
N ASN A 128 -4.56 -4.78 -13.37
CA ASN A 128 -4.66 -4.53 -14.81
C ASN A 128 -3.30 -4.11 -15.40
N ALA A 129 -2.48 -3.40 -14.63
CA ALA A 129 -1.14 -3.00 -15.06
C ALA A 129 -0.11 -4.13 -14.94
N LEU A 130 -0.09 -4.89 -13.84
CA LEU A 130 0.95 -5.90 -13.56
C LEU A 130 0.60 -7.32 -14.06
N GLY A 131 -0.70 -7.62 -14.17
CA GLY A 131 -1.23 -8.98 -14.26
C GLY A 131 -1.87 -9.40 -12.94
N PHE A 132 -3.06 -10.01 -13.00
CA PHE A 132 -3.82 -10.47 -11.82
C PHE A 132 -3.09 -11.54 -11.00
N ASP A 133 -2.26 -12.35 -11.66
CA ASP A 133 -1.39 -13.36 -11.05
C ASP A 133 -0.18 -12.76 -10.31
N ARG A 134 0.08 -11.46 -10.49
CA ARG A 134 1.20 -10.74 -9.86
C ARG A 134 0.78 -9.78 -8.74
N VAL A 135 -0.49 -9.80 -8.38
CA VAL A 135 -1.03 -8.98 -7.29
C VAL A 135 -1.60 -9.88 -6.20
N LEU A 136 -1.09 -9.69 -5.00
CA LEU A 136 -1.59 -10.29 -3.78
C LEU A 136 -2.23 -9.21 -2.91
N VAL A 137 -3.47 -9.44 -2.48
CA VAL A 137 -4.15 -8.59 -1.51
C VAL A 137 -4.23 -9.33 -0.18
N ILE A 138 -3.78 -8.67 0.90
CA ILE A 138 -3.87 -9.18 2.26
C ILE A 138 -4.87 -8.31 3.03
N ARG A 139 -6.00 -8.90 3.40
CA ARG A 139 -7.02 -8.26 4.23
C ARG A 139 -6.71 -8.48 5.69
N VAL A 140 -6.37 -7.40 6.40
CA VAL A 140 -6.01 -7.43 7.81
C VAL A 140 -7.22 -7.13 8.67
N HIS A 141 -7.72 -8.17 9.35
CA HIS A 141 -8.84 -8.09 10.28
C HIS A 141 -8.37 -7.95 11.72
N ARG A 142 -9.06 -7.12 12.51
CA ARG A 142 -8.87 -7.02 13.95
C ARG A 142 -10.22 -6.78 14.62
N LYS A 143 -10.47 -7.45 15.75
CA LYS A 143 -11.71 -7.29 16.53
C LYS A 143 -11.92 -5.81 16.88
N GLY A 144 -13.12 -5.30 16.63
CA GLY A 144 -13.50 -3.92 16.92
C GLY A 144 -12.92 -2.87 15.96
N CYS A 145 -12.36 -3.29 14.82
CA CYS A 145 -11.92 -2.38 13.75
C CYS A 145 -12.77 -2.60 12.51
N ASP A 146 -13.29 -1.52 11.94
CA ASP A 146 -14.07 -1.51 10.70
C ASP A 146 -13.86 -0.19 9.94
N PHE A 147 -14.46 -0.07 8.76
CA PHE A 147 -14.39 1.12 7.91
C PHE A 147 -15.51 2.14 8.18
N SER A 148 -16.27 2.02 9.28
CA SER A 148 -17.46 2.87 9.52
C SER A 148 -17.19 4.38 9.49
N ASN A 149 -15.94 4.78 9.78
CA ASN A 149 -15.50 6.18 9.80
C ASN A 149 -14.31 6.41 8.85
N ASP A 150 -14.24 5.65 7.75
CA ASP A 150 -13.17 5.70 6.75
C ASP A 150 -13.79 5.71 5.35
N CYS A 151 -13.14 6.34 4.37
CA CYS A 151 -13.64 6.37 2.99
C CYS A 151 -13.29 5.12 2.18
N ARG A 152 -12.45 4.25 2.74
CA ARG A 152 -12.04 2.97 2.16
C ARG A 152 -13.03 1.88 2.52
N ASP A 153 -12.95 0.77 1.80
CA ASP A 153 -13.70 -0.45 2.09
C ASP A 153 -12.80 -1.68 1.87
N TRP A 154 -13.34 -2.85 2.19
CA TRP A 154 -12.71 -4.11 1.88
C TRP A 154 -12.62 -4.33 0.37
N VAL A 155 -11.45 -4.78 -0.07
CA VAL A 155 -11.28 -5.37 -1.40
C VAL A 155 -12.03 -6.71 -1.42
N ARG A 156 -12.90 -6.92 -2.41
CA ARG A 156 -13.77 -8.08 -2.57
C ARG A 156 -13.75 -8.67 -3.99
N SER A 157 -13.02 -8.08 -4.93
CA SER A 157 -12.90 -8.56 -6.31
C SER A 157 -12.56 -10.05 -6.37
N ASP A 158 -13.34 -10.81 -7.13
CA ASP A 158 -13.16 -12.25 -7.35
C ASP A 158 -12.02 -12.57 -8.33
N ARG A 159 -11.50 -11.55 -9.01
CA ARG A 159 -10.38 -11.65 -9.96
C ARG A 159 -9.02 -11.65 -9.26
N LEU A 160 -8.96 -11.15 -8.03
CA LEU A 160 -7.71 -10.94 -7.28
C LEU A 160 -7.35 -12.14 -6.41
N CYS A 161 -6.05 -12.35 -6.19
CA CYS A 161 -5.58 -13.25 -5.14
C CYS A 161 -5.71 -12.55 -3.79
N ILE A 162 -6.76 -12.87 -3.03
CA ILE A 162 -7.06 -12.27 -1.73
C ILE A 162 -6.83 -13.29 -0.62
N HIS A 163 -6.14 -12.87 0.43
CA HIS A 163 -5.98 -13.63 1.67
C HIS A 163 -6.39 -12.81 2.89
N ASP A 164 -7.18 -13.41 3.78
CA ASP A 164 -7.53 -12.83 5.06
C ASP A 164 -6.55 -13.26 6.14
N VAL A 165 -6.07 -12.30 6.93
CA VAL A 165 -5.24 -12.54 8.12
C VAL A 165 -5.87 -11.85 9.33
N ARG A 166 -5.67 -12.42 10.52
CA ARG A 166 -6.24 -11.89 11.76
C ARG A 166 -5.15 -11.40 12.69
N ASN A 167 -5.22 -10.13 13.05
CA ASN A 167 -4.39 -9.54 14.08
C ASN A 167 -5.10 -9.66 15.44
N GLU A 168 -4.79 -10.72 16.17
CA GLU A 168 -5.34 -10.98 17.50
C GLU A 168 -4.48 -10.36 18.60
N GLU A 169 -5.13 -9.86 19.66
CA GLU A 169 -4.44 -9.29 20.81
C GLU A 169 -3.51 -10.33 21.46
N GLY A 170 -2.28 -9.90 21.78
CA GLY A 170 -1.25 -10.78 22.33
C GLY A 170 -0.53 -11.67 21.30
N ARG A 171 -0.98 -11.74 20.04
CA ARG A 171 -0.41 -12.64 19.00
C ARG A 171 0.35 -11.92 17.89
N ARG A 172 0.95 -10.75 18.21
CA ARG A 172 1.66 -9.90 17.22
C ARG A 172 2.72 -10.67 16.42
N ARG A 173 3.55 -11.48 17.06
CA ARG A 173 4.63 -12.22 16.38
C ARG A 173 4.09 -13.26 15.39
N GLU A 174 3.01 -13.93 15.76
CA GLU A 174 2.37 -14.93 14.91
C GLU A 174 1.73 -14.27 13.68
N PHE A 175 1.03 -13.15 13.90
CA PHE A 175 0.51 -12.31 12.81
C PHE A 175 1.59 -11.85 11.84
N GLN A 176 2.71 -11.32 12.35
CA GLN A 176 3.85 -10.90 11.50
C GLN A 176 4.45 -12.08 10.72
N SER A 177 4.59 -13.24 11.37
CA SER A 177 5.13 -14.45 10.74
C SER A 177 4.19 -15.01 9.66
N GLU A 178 2.88 -14.99 9.90
CA GLU A 178 1.85 -15.43 8.95
C GLU A 178 1.88 -14.56 7.69
N VAL A 179 1.86 -13.24 7.85
CA VAL A 179 1.91 -12.29 6.73
C VAL A 179 3.18 -12.48 5.90
N ALA A 180 4.35 -12.60 6.54
CA ALA A 180 5.61 -12.84 5.85
C ALA A 180 5.63 -14.19 5.11
N ALA A 181 5.14 -15.26 5.74
CA ALA A 181 5.06 -16.58 5.11
C ALA A 181 4.15 -16.58 3.88
N LEU A 182 3.03 -15.86 3.96
CA LEU A 182 2.06 -15.73 2.89
C LEU A 182 2.66 -15.05 1.65
N VAL A 183 3.33 -13.91 1.86
CA VAL A 183 4.00 -13.19 0.77
C VAL A 183 5.12 -14.02 0.15
N ARG A 184 5.94 -14.72 0.96
CA ARG A 184 6.98 -15.61 0.44
C ARG A 184 6.41 -16.74 -0.40
N ALA A 185 5.32 -17.36 0.05
CA ALA A 185 4.66 -18.43 -0.71
C ALA A 185 4.11 -17.91 -2.05
N PHE A 186 3.50 -16.72 -2.04
CA PHE A 186 3.01 -16.05 -3.24
C PHE A 186 4.13 -15.75 -4.24
N LEU A 187 5.23 -15.14 -3.80
CA LEU A 187 6.37 -14.82 -4.65
C LEU A 187 7.03 -16.09 -5.21
N LYS A 188 7.19 -17.13 -4.39
CA LYS A 188 7.76 -18.41 -4.85
C LYS A 188 6.92 -19.09 -5.94
N LYS A 189 5.59 -18.99 -5.85
CA LYS A 189 4.68 -19.56 -6.85
C LYS A 189 4.72 -18.77 -8.16
N SER A 190 4.81 -17.45 -8.07
CA SER A 190 4.56 -16.53 -9.19
C SER A 190 5.85 -16.09 -9.89
N ALA A 191 6.99 -16.22 -9.21
CA ALA A 191 8.34 -16.03 -9.76
C ALA A 191 9.31 -16.99 -9.04
N PRO A 192 9.44 -18.24 -9.53
CA PRO A 192 10.40 -19.20 -9.01
C PRO A 192 11.84 -18.66 -8.98
N GLU A 193 12.20 -17.79 -9.93
CA GLU A 193 13.46 -17.07 -9.99
C GLU A 193 13.65 -16.08 -8.82
N LEU A 194 12.57 -15.53 -8.27
CA LEU A 194 12.59 -14.70 -7.07
C LEU A 194 12.65 -15.54 -5.76
N SER A 195 12.53 -16.86 -5.84
CA SER A 195 12.63 -17.75 -4.66
C SER A 195 14.06 -18.09 -4.25
N ALA A 196 15.05 -17.72 -5.07
CA ALA A 196 16.47 -17.85 -4.77
C ALA A 196 17.02 -16.67 -3.92
N PHE A 197 16.22 -15.64 -3.67
CA PHE A 197 16.63 -14.49 -2.88
C PHE A 197 16.51 -14.81 -1.38
N GLY A 198 17.66 -14.86 -0.73
CA GLY A 198 17.81 -15.09 0.70
C GLY A 198 17.78 -16.56 1.11
N SER A 199 18.96 -17.18 1.19
CA SER A 199 19.19 -18.21 2.20
C SER A 199 19.06 -17.56 3.58
N LEU A 200 17.83 -17.38 4.03
CA LEU A 200 17.52 -16.87 5.37
C LEU A 200 17.32 -18.08 6.26
N ASP A 201 18.45 -18.58 6.78
CA ASP A 201 18.47 -19.51 7.90
C ASP A 201 17.58 -18.97 9.02
N PRO A 202 16.72 -19.80 9.63
CA PRO A 202 16.00 -19.39 10.82
C PRO A 202 17.01 -19.27 11.96
N ILE A 203 17.04 -18.11 12.60
CA ILE A 203 17.65 -17.89 13.92
C ILE A 203 19.19 -17.83 13.91
N ARG A 204 19.74 -16.61 14.01
CA ARG A 204 20.91 -16.38 14.87
C ARG A 204 20.47 -15.49 16.02
N ALA A 205 20.17 -16.14 17.14
CA ALA A 205 20.22 -15.51 18.45
C ALA A 205 21.67 -15.09 18.73
N ALA A 206 21.86 -13.85 19.15
CA ALA A 206 22.98 -13.38 19.96
C ALA A 206 22.41 -12.36 20.95
#